data_AF-A0AAP5I3Z1-F1
#
_entry.id   AF-A0AAP5I3Z1-F1
#
_cell.length_a   1.000
_cell.length_b   1.000
_cell.length_c   1.000
_cell.angle_alpha   90.00
_cell.angle_beta   90.00
_cell.angle_gamma   90.00
#
_symmetry.space_group_name_H-M   'P 1'
#
loop_
_entity.id
_entity.type
_entity.pdbx_description
1 polymer ?
#
loop_
_entity_poly.entity_id
_entity_poly.type
_entity_poly.pdbx_seq_one_letter_code
_entity_poly.pdbx_strand_id
1 'polypeptide(L)'
;MDNVKLFLGIGLLLIGLYIGVADFSPWMIPLLGMVYTAAYIQGKWYLWAELFRRRNSKFYQSLVITYLIQTGLVFVLYWLGRGVGYLLS
;
A
#
# COMPACT_ATOMS: atom_id res chain seq x y z
N MET A 1 -5.37 -13.42 16.08
CA MET A 1 -5.49 -12.01 15.60
C MET A 1 -4.76 -11.81 14.26
N ASP A 2 -4.43 -12.89 13.55
CA ASP A 2 -3.63 -12.86 12.32
C ASP A 2 -4.47 -12.66 11.06
N ASN A 3 -5.73 -13.12 11.09
CA ASN A 3 -6.65 -13.11 9.96
C ASN A 3 -7.00 -11.69 9.48
N VAL A 4 -7.04 -10.69 10.38
CA VAL A 4 -7.37 -9.30 10.02
C VAL A 4 -6.22 -8.66 9.23
N LYS A 5 -4.97 -8.95 9.59
CA LYS A 5 -3.80 -8.48 8.84
C LYS A 5 -3.71 -9.15 7.48
N LEU A 6 -4.08 -10.43 7.42
CA LEU A 6 -4.15 -11.21 6.19
C LEU A 6 -5.25 -10.69 5.25
N PHE A 7 -6.45 -10.42 5.78
CA PHE A 7 -7.55 -9.83 5.01
C PHE A 7 -7.25 -8.41 4.53
N LEU A 8 -6.58 -7.58 5.34
CA LEU A 8 -6.11 -6.26 4.91
C LEU A 8 -5.10 -6.39 3.77
N GLY A 9 -4.10 -7.28 3.91
CA GLY A 9 -3.11 -7.52 2.86
C GLY A 9 -3.72 -8.04 1.55
N ILE A 10 -4.65 -9.00 1.63
CA ILE A 10 -5.33 -9.58 0.46
C ILE A 10 -6.31 -8.58 -0.16
N GLY A 11 -7.12 -7.89 0.64
CA GLY A 11 -8.08 -6.90 0.15
C GLY A 11 -7.37 -5.74 -0.56
N LEU A 12 -6.22 -5.34 -0.03
CA LEU A 12 -5.34 -4.39 -0.69
C LEU A 12 -4.85 -4.95 -2.03
N LEU A 13 -4.22 -6.12 -2.05
CA LEU A 13 -3.75 -6.77 -3.29
C LEU A 13 -4.83 -6.82 -4.40
N LEU A 14 -6.07 -7.18 -4.04
CA LEU A 14 -7.20 -7.23 -4.97
C LEU A 14 -7.56 -5.85 -5.53
N ILE A 15 -7.52 -4.80 -4.72
CA ILE A 15 -7.76 -3.42 -5.18
C ILE A 15 -6.65 -2.95 -6.14
N GLY A 16 -5.39 -3.28 -5.86
CA GLY A 16 -4.26 -2.94 -6.72
C GLY A 16 -4.35 -3.62 -8.09
N LEU A 17 -4.72 -4.90 -8.10
CA LEU A 17 -4.95 -5.67 -9.33
C LEU A 17 -6.14 -5.13 -10.13
N TYR A 18 -7.26 -4.84 -9.47
CA TYR A 18 -8.47 -4.34 -10.13
C TYR A 18 -8.23 -2.99 -10.84
N ILE A 19 -7.49 -2.09 -10.19
CA ILE A 19 -7.18 -0.76 -10.76
C ILE A 19 -6.23 -0.85 -11.95
N GLY A 20 -5.28 -1.80 -11.93
CA GLY A 20 -4.40 -2.08 -13.07
C GLY A 20 -5.14 -2.70 -14.26
N VAL A 21 -6.11 -3.59 -14.02
CA VAL A 21 -6.96 -4.18 -15.07
C VAL A 21 -7.92 -3.14 -15.68
N ALA A 22 -8.40 -2.19 -14.88
CA ALA A 22 -9.29 -1.12 -15.33
C ALA A 22 -8.58 0.05 -16.06
N ASP A 23 -7.27 -0.06 -16.31
CA ASP A 23 -6.42 0.93 -17.01
C ASP A 23 -6.59 2.37 -16.46
N PHE A 24 -6.77 2.49 -15.14
CA PHE A 24 -6.94 3.78 -14.48
C PHE A 24 -5.66 4.60 -14.55
N SER A 25 -5.82 5.93 -14.57
CA SER A 25 -4.71 6.87 -14.73
C SER A 25 -3.55 6.59 -13.75
N PRO A 26 -2.29 6.53 -14.22
CA PRO A 26 -1.12 6.20 -13.40
C PRO A 26 -0.88 7.20 -12.25
N TRP A 27 -1.51 8.37 -12.30
CA TRP A 27 -1.55 9.34 -11.21
C TRP A 27 -2.25 8.82 -9.95
N MET A 28 -3.03 7.74 -10.05
CA MET A 28 -3.62 7.07 -8.89
C MET A 28 -2.60 6.25 -8.09
N ILE A 29 -1.47 5.85 -8.67
CA ILE A 29 -0.44 5.03 -8.00
C ILE A 29 0.07 5.68 -6.70
N PRO A 30 0.52 6.95 -6.67
CA PRO A 30 0.93 7.60 -5.42
C PRO A 30 -0.22 7.77 -4.43
N LEU A 31 -1.45 7.99 -4.91
CA LEU A 31 -2.64 8.15 -4.08
C LEU A 31 -3.03 6.83 -3.39
N LEU A 32 -2.98 5.72 -4.13
CA LEU A 32 -3.09 4.37 -3.62
C LEU A 32 -1.96 4.05 -2.63
N GLY A 33 -0.71 4.40 -2.97
CA GLY A 33 0.42 4.27 -2.04
C GLY A 33 0.18 4.97 -0.71
N MET A 34 -0.41 6.18 -0.73
CA MET A 34 -0.82 6.89 0.50
C MET A 34 -1.93 6.15 1.25
N VAL A 35 -3.00 5.73 0.58
CA VAL A 35 -4.13 5.00 1.20
C VAL A 35 -3.64 3.69 1.84
N TYR A 36 -2.78 2.96 1.14
CA TYR A 36 -2.12 1.75 1.63
C TYR A 36 -1.27 2.02 2.87
N THR A 37 -0.48 3.08 2.83
CA THR A 37 0.36 3.49 3.95
C THR A 37 -0.49 3.86 5.16
N ALA A 38 -1.59 4.60 4.96
CA ALA A 38 -2.52 4.95 6.02
C ALA A 38 -3.20 3.69 6.62
N ALA A 39 -3.68 2.77 5.78
CA ALA A 39 -4.28 1.52 6.23
C ALA A 39 -3.27 0.63 6.99
N TYR A 40 -2.02 0.58 6.54
CA TYR A 40 -0.94 -0.14 7.21
C TYR A 40 -0.60 0.48 8.57
N ILE A 41 -0.51 1.81 8.64
CA ILE A 41 -0.28 2.55 9.88
C ILE A 41 -1.45 2.33 10.85
N GLN A 42 -2.70 2.39 10.36
CA GLN A 42 -3.90 2.16 11.16
C GLN A 42 -3.94 0.73 11.72
N GLY A 43 -3.65 -0.29 10.90
CA GLY A 43 -3.61 -1.69 11.32
C GLY A 43 -2.48 -2.01 12.33
N LYS A 44 -1.47 -1.15 12.42
CA LYS A 44 -0.35 -1.26 13.38
C LYS A 44 -0.21 -0.03 14.27
N TRP A 45 -1.31 0.67 14.53
CA TRP A 45 -1.27 1.98 15.20
C TRP A 45 -0.59 1.92 16.56
N TYR A 46 -0.72 0.81 17.30
CA TYR A 46 -0.04 0.63 18.59
C TYR A 46 1.50 0.73 18.50
N LEU A 47 2.11 0.21 17.42
CA LEU A 47 3.56 0.29 17.20
C LEU A 47 3.98 1.70 16.74
N TRP A 48 3.15 2.34 15.92
CA TRP A 48 3.42 3.69 15.42
C TRP A 48 3.21 4.75 16.49
N ALA A 49 2.24 4.57 17.39
CA ALA A 49 1.95 5.46 18.51
C ALA A 49 3.13 5.53 19.49
N GLU A 50 3.79 4.40 19.78
CA GLU A 50 5.01 4.34 20.60
C GLU A 50 6.14 5.18 19.97
N LEU A 51 6.36 5.04 18.66
CA LEU A 51 7.39 5.77 17.92
C LEU A 51 7.07 7.26 17.77
N PHE A 52 5.80 7.60 17.56
CA PHE A 52 5.31 8.98 17.48
C PHE A 52 5.45 9.69 18.83
N ARG A 53 5.08 9.01 19.92
CA ARG A 53 5.19 9.54 21.28
C ARG A 53 6.63 9.82 21.69
N ARG A 54 7.59 9.01 21.20
CA ARG A 54 9.03 9.24 21.42
C ARG A 54 9.62 10.34 20.51
N ARG A 55 8.84 10.92 19.59
CA ARG A 55 9.22 11.99 18.65
C ARG A 55 10.60 11.76 18.00
N ASN A 56 10.90 10.49 17.73
CA ASN A 56 12.22 10.05 17.32
C ASN A 56 12.41 10.38 15.84
N SER A 57 13.56 10.89 15.42
CA SER A 57 13.84 11.19 14.01
C SER A 57 13.69 9.95 13.11
N LYS A 58 13.92 8.76 13.70
CA LYS A 58 13.67 7.45 13.06
C LYS A 58 12.21 7.18 12.69
N PHE A 59 11.24 7.88 13.30
CA PHE A 59 9.82 7.77 12.94
C PHE A 59 9.59 8.23 11.50
N TYR A 60 10.04 9.44 11.15
CA TYR A 60 9.88 9.98 9.80
C TYR A 60 10.61 9.11 8.78
N GLN A 61 11.81 8.64 9.09
CA GLN A 61 12.56 7.75 8.22
C GLN A 61 11.81 6.43 7.98
N SER A 62 11.26 5.82 9.04
CA SER A 62 10.47 4.60 8.92
C SER A 62 9.17 4.81 8.14
N LEU A 63 8.53 5.97 8.29
CA LEU A 63 7.31 6.33 7.57
C LEU A 63 7.56 6.52 6.07
N VAL A 64 8.65 7.20 5.71
CA VAL A 64 9.09 7.38 4.32
C VAL A 64 9.46 6.04 3.69
N ILE A 65 10.21 5.19 4.39
CA ILE A 65 10.55 3.84 3.90
C ILE A 65 9.29 3.01 3.69
N THR A 66 8.35 3.05 4.64
CA THR A 66 7.08 2.33 4.53
C THR A 66 6.28 2.83 3.33
N TYR A 67 6.21 4.15 3.13
CA TYR A 67 5.54 4.74 1.98
C TYR A 67 6.20 4.32 0.65
N LEU A 68 7.53 4.31 0.57
CA LEU A 68 8.26 3.86 -0.61
C LEU A 68 7.99 2.39 -0.92
N ILE A 69 8.00 1.52 0.10
CA ILE A 69 7.68 0.10 -0.06
C ILE A 69 6.24 -0.07 -0.56
N GLN A 70 5.26 0.61 0.06
CA GLN A 70 3.85 0.52 -0.35
C GLN A 70 3.64 1.04 -1.77
N THR A 71 4.25 2.18 -2.10
CA THR A 71 4.17 2.76 -3.45
C THR A 71 4.82 1.86 -4.49
N GLY A 72 5.98 1.27 -4.18
CA GLY A 72 6.63 0.29 -5.05
C GLY A 72 5.77 -0.96 -5.24
N LEU A 73 5.12 -1.44 -4.19
CA LEU A 73 4.24 -2.60 -4.26
C LEU A 73 2.99 -2.32 -5.11
N VAL A 74 2.37 -1.14 -4.94
CA VAL A 74 1.27 -0.67 -5.80
C VAL A 74 1.73 -0.51 -7.24
N PHE A 75 2.94 -0.02 -7.49
CA PHE A 75 3.49 0.12 -8.83
C PHE A 75 3.68 -1.24 -9.52
N VAL A 76 4.21 -2.23 -8.81
CA VAL A 76 4.36 -3.61 -9.31
C VAL A 76 2.99 -4.23 -9.59
N LEU A 77 2.02 -4.07 -8.68
CA LEU A 77 0.65 -4.57 -8.87
C LEU A 77 -0.06 -3.90 -10.05
N TYR A 78 0.13 -2.59 -10.24
CA TYR A 78 -0.41 -1.86 -11.37
C TYR A 78 0.15 -2.41 -12.68
N TRP A 79 1.46 -2.60 -12.78
CA TRP A 79 2.10 -3.19 -13.96
C TRP A 79 1.64 -4.63 -14.23
N LEU A 80 1.52 -5.45 -13.18
CA LEU A 80 0.98 -6.80 -13.30
C LEU A 80 -0.47 -6.79 -13.77
N GLY A 81 -1.33 -5.96 -13.18
CA GLY A 81 -2.74 -5.83 -13.57
C GLY A 81 -2.89 -5.33 -15.00
N ARG A 82 -2.06 -4.39 -15.44
CA ARG A 82 -2.04 -3.90 -16.81
C ARG A 82 -1.58 -4.96 -17.81
N GLY A 83 -0.56 -5.74 -17.45
CA GLY A 83 -0.09 -6.88 -18.25
C GLY A 83 -1.15 -7.98 -18.38
N VAL A 84 -1.87 -8.27 -17.28
CA VAL A 84 -3.02 -9.19 -17.29
C VAL A 84 -4.17 -8.65 -18.14
N GLY A 85 -4.49 -7.36 -18.02
CA GLY A 85 -5.50 -6.71 -18.85
C GLY A 85 -5.16 -6.76 -20.35
N TYR A 86 -3.89 -6.59 -20.71
CA TYR A 86 -3.41 -6.73 -22.09
C TYR A 86 -3.49 -8.16 -22.61
N LEU A 87 -3.32 -9.17 -21.75
CA LEU A 87 -3.44 -10.60 -22.12
C LEU A 87 -4.89 -11.07 -22.25
N LEU A 88 -5.84 -10.36 -21.61
CA LEU A 88 -7.27 -10.67 -21.63
C LEU A 88 -8.05 -9.87 -22.69
N SER A 89 -7.42 -8.85 -23.29
CA SER A 89 -7.97 -8.05 -24.40
C SER A 89 -7.53 -8.58 -25.76
#